data_AF-A0A8K1FD77-F1
#
_entry.id   AF-A0A8K1FD77-F1
#
_cell.length_a   1.000
_cell.length_b   1.000
_cell.length_c   1.000
_cell.angle_alpha   90.00
_cell.angle_beta   90.00
_cell.angle_gamma   90.00
#
_symmetry.space_group_name_H-M   'P 1'
#
loop_
_entity.id
_entity.type
_entity.pdbx_description
1 polymer ?
#
loop_
_entity_poly.entity_id
_entity_poly.type
_entity_poly.pdbx_seq_one_letter_code
_entity_poly.pdbx_strand_id
1 'polypeptide(L)'
;MMMASTLVKRSAALSSQAGVASMVAEHVGAVRGFAAKKKAAKKGKKGGEDANFELMLRTVRGRYPDAEPFTEEEQQRFQEIGRRFNAMTSVRHNHFMRDLQTKIDLKWEAINALPVELQAEALEEDDAAIPEERGFPTWTPPIEGFYRYTGDGEVEE
;
A
#
# COMPACT_ATOMS: atom_id res chain seq x y z
N MET A 1 26.47 -40.95 31.32
CA MET A 1 24.99 -40.99 31.21
C MET A 1 24.62 -40.17 29.98
N MET A 2 24.38 -40.84 28.86
CA MET A 2 24.03 -40.23 27.58
C MET A 2 22.53 -39.93 27.57
N MET A 3 22.12 -38.73 27.14
CA MET A 3 20.73 -38.46 26.78
C MET A 3 20.68 -37.69 25.46
N ALA A 4 19.71 -38.07 24.66
CA ALA A 4 19.75 -38.14 23.22
C ALA A 4 19.39 -36.83 22.49
N SER A 5 20.00 -36.69 21.32
CA SER A 5 19.68 -35.75 20.26
C SER A 5 18.31 -36.04 19.63
N THR A 6 17.49 -35.01 19.41
CA THR A 6 16.35 -35.06 18.51
C THR A 6 16.35 -33.85 17.58
N LEU A 7 16.99 -34.03 16.42
CA LEU A 7 16.84 -33.17 15.24
C LEU A 7 15.43 -33.31 14.67
N VAL A 8 14.65 -32.23 14.65
CA VAL A 8 13.41 -32.14 13.87
C VAL A 8 13.73 -31.63 12.47
N LYS A 9 13.79 -32.56 11.50
CA LYS A 9 13.77 -32.25 10.06
C LYS A 9 12.34 -31.91 9.65
N ARG A 10 12.08 -30.70 9.17
CA ARG A 10 10.87 -30.37 8.40
C ARG A 10 11.25 -30.20 6.94
N SER A 11 10.80 -31.16 6.13
CA SER A 11 10.97 -31.23 4.68
C SER A 11 10.02 -30.26 3.97
N ALA A 12 10.56 -29.54 2.98
CA ALA A 12 9.81 -28.77 2.00
C ALA A 12 9.05 -29.72 1.05
N ALA A 13 7.76 -29.46 0.84
CA ALA A 13 6.96 -30.08 -0.21
C ALA A 13 6.46 -28.99 -1.16
N LEU A 14 7.06 -28.98 -2.34
CA LEU A 14 6.67 -28.25 -3.54
C LEU A 14 5.61 -29.11 -4.24
N SER A 15 4.45 -28.56 -4.59
CA SER A 15 3.54 -29.21 -5.55
C SER A 15 3.00 -28.21 -6.55
N SER A 16 3.65 -28.22 -7.71
CA SER A 16 3.23 -27.68 -9.00
C SER A 16 1.99 -28.38 -9.54
N GLN A 17 1.00 -27.64 -10.01
CA GLN A 17 0.15 -28.10 -11.12
C GLN A 17 -0.13 -26.94 -12.08
N ALA A 18 0.57 -27.00 -13.20
CA ALA A 18 0.22 -26.36 -14.45
C ALA A 18 -0.57 -27.38 -15.30
N GLY A 19 -1.51 -26.88 -16.10
CA GLY A 19 -1.91 -27.53 -17.35
C GLY A 19 -3.26 -28.24 -17.38
N VAL A 20 -4.26 -27.55 -17.92
CA VAL A 20 -5.26 -28.19 -18.79
C VAL A 20 -5.61 -27.23 -19.92
N ALA A 21 -5.09 -27.54 -21.11
CA ALA A 21 -5.50 -27.00 -22.39
C ALA A 21 -6.15 -28.12 -23.20
N SER A 22 -7.04 -27.76 -24.14
CA SER A 22 -7.81 -28.58 -25.12
C SER A 22 -9.30 -28.60 -24.78
N MET A 23 -10.29 -28.40 -25.66
CA MET A 23 -10.42 -28.18 -27.10
C MET A 23 -11.91 -27.87 -27.32
N VAL A 24 -12.29 -26.86 -28.11
CA VAL A 24 -13.50 -26.96 -28.97
C VAL A 24 -13.21 -26.20 -30.27
N ALA A 25 -13.17 -26.98 -31.34
CA ALA A 25 -12.96 -26.56 -32.71
C ALA A 25 -14.24 -25.96 -33.33
N GLU A 26 -14.00 -25.01 -34.24
CA GLU A 26 -14.73 -24.77 -35.50
C GLU A 26 -16.23 -24.45 -35.49
N HIS A 27 -16.55 -23.22 -35.91
CA HIS A 27 -17.61 -22.98 -36.89
C HIS A 27 -17.09 -22.04 -37.99
N VAL A 28 -16.91 -22.62 -39.17
CA VAL A 28 -16.68 -21.93 -40.44
C VAL A 28 -17.98 -21.29 -40.88
N GLY A 29 -17.93 -19.99 -41.22
CA GLY A 29 -19.08 -19.25 -41.74
C GLY A 29 -18.65 -18.00 -42.48
N ALA A 30 -18.08 -18.17 -43.67
CA ALA A 30 -17.87 -17.08 -44.61
C ALA A 30 -19.19 -16.69 -45.27
N VAL A 31 -19.70 -15.48 -44.98
CA VAL A 31 -20.68 -14.80 -45.86
C VAL A 31 -20.31 -13.31 -45.96
N ARG A 32 -19.70 -12.94 -47.09
CA ARG A 32 -19.69 -11.55 -47.58
C ARG A 32 -21.11 -11.22 -48.02
N GLY A 33 -21.74 -10.24 -47.39
CA GLY A 33 -23.10 -9.77 -47.70
C GLY A 33 -23.18 -8.24 -47.68
N PHE A 34 -23.81 -7.70 -48.70
CA PHE A 34 -23.81 -6.31 -49.16
C PHE A 34 -24.31 -5.24 -48.18
N ALA A 35 -23.81 -4.02 -48.40
CA ALA A 35 -24.28 -2.78 -47.80
C ALA A 35 -25.80 -2.58 -47.96
N ALA A 36 -26.51 -2.50 -46.84
CA ALA A 36 -27.88 -2.01 -46.79
C ALA A 36 -27.91 -0.65 -46.08
N LYS A 37 -28.08 0.43 -46.85
CA LYS A 37 -28.49 1.74 -46.32
C LYS A 37 -29.80 1.55 -45.55
N LYS A 38 -29.78 1.76 -44.23
CA LYS A 38 -30.99 1.96 -43.43
C LYS A 38 -31.01 3.35 -42.81
N LYS A 39 -32.22 3.88 -42.84
CA LYS A 39 -32.65 5.28 -42.74
C LYS A 39 -32.23 5.94 -41.42
N ALA A 40 -32.01 7.26 -41.49
CA ALA A 40 -31.82 8.14 -40.36
C ALA A 40 -32.95 7.97 -39.33
N ALA A 41 -32.64 7.31 -38.21
CA ALA A 41 -33.46 7.33 -37.01
C ALA A 41 -33.02 8.52 -36.15
N LYS A 42 -33.99 9.41 -35.94
CA LYS A 42 -33.94 10.61 -35.10
C LYS A 42 -33.28 10.26 -33.75
N LYS A 43 -32.12 10.90 -33.48
CA LYS A 43 -31.25 10.69 -32.31
C LYS A 43 -31.98 11.08 -31.02
N GLY A 44 -32.66 10.11 -30.41
CA GLY A 44 -33.18 10.22 -29.06
C GLY A 44 -32.02 10.26 -28.08
N LYS A 45 -31.88 11.36 -27.34
CA LYS A 45 -30.93 11.55 -26.26
C LYS A 45 -31.36 10.71 -25.05
N LYS A 46 -31.08 9.40 -25.10
CA LYS A 46 -31.15 8.47 -23.95
C LYS A 46 -29.78 7.87 -23.73
N GLY A 47 -28.86 8.67 -23.18
CA GLY A 47 -27.64 8.19 -22.55
C GLY A 47 -27.78 8.51 -21.07
N GLY A 48 -28.53 7.67 -20.36
CA GLY A 48 -28.79 7.81 -18.92
C GLY A 48 -28.18 6.62 -18.21
N GLU A 49 -27.30 6.88 -17.26
CA GLU A 49 -26.65 5.94 -16.33
C GLU A 49 -25.75 4.86 -16.93
N ASP A 50 -26.20 4.06 -17.90
CA ASP A 50 -25.41 2.96 -18.48
C ASP A 50 -24.12 3.45 -19.15
N ALA A 51 -24.16 4.60 -19.83
CA ALA A 51 -22.97 5.17 -20.48
C ALA A 51 -21.92 5.68 -19.47
N ASN A 52 -22.37 6.19 -18.31
CA ASN A 52 -21.46 6.63 -17.24
C ASN A 52 -20.87 5.43 -16.49
N PHE A 53 -21.67 4.38 -16.31
CA PHE A 53 -21.24 3.13 -15.72
C PHE A 53 -20.23 2.39 -16.62
N GLU A 54 -20.47 2.35 -17.93
CA GLU A 54 -19.51 1.81 -18.90
C GLU A 54 -18.21 2.62 -18.95
N LEU A 55 -18.29 3.95 -18.84
CA LEU A 55 -17.12 4.81 -18.75
C LEU A 55 -16.33 4.51 -17.47
N MET A 56 -16.99 4.37 -16.33
CA MET A 56 -16.37 4.00 -15.06
C MET A 56 -15.75 2.60 -15.09
N LEU A 57 -16.43 1.62 -15.69
CA LEU A 57 -15.84 0.30 -15.92
C LEU A 57 -14.63 0.38 -16.85
N ARG A 58 -14.66 1.23 -17.87
CA ARG A 58 -13.53 1.43 -18.78
C ARG A 58 -12.34 2.11 -18.12
N THR A 59 -12.56 3.03 -17.17
CA THR A 59 -11.47 3.65 -16.40
C THR A 59 -10.87 2.68 -15.38
N VAL A 60 -11.69 1.83 -14.75
CA VAL A 60 -11.23 0.79 -13.81
C VAL A 60 -10.50 -0.36 -14.52
N ARG A 61 -10.95 -0.73 -15.74
CA ARG A 61 -10.39 -1.88 -16.49
C ARG A 61 -8.95 -1.70 -17.00
N GLY A 62 -8.27 -0.61 -16.68
CA GLY A 62 -6.82 -0.43 -16.85
C GLY A 62 -6.27 -0.83 -18.23
N ARG A 63 -5.99 0.15 -19.10
CA ARG A 63 -5.21 -0.14 -20.31
C ARG A 63 -3.74 -0.22 -19.94
N TYR A 64 -3.23 -1.44 -19.82
CA TYR A 64 -1.79 -1.65 -19.72
C TYR A 64 -1.18 -1.40 -21.10
N PRO A 65 -0.22 -0.48 -21.24
CA PRO A 65 0.57 -0.38 -22.46
C PRO A 65 1.35 -1.68 -22.65
N ASP A 66 1.59 -2.07 -23.89
CA ASP A 66 2.51 -3.17 -24.20
C ASP A 66 3.90 -2.74 -23.72
N ALA A 67 4.36 -3.32 -22.61
CA ALA A 67 5.66 -3.02 -22.03
C ALA A 67 6.74 -3.78 -22.80
N GLU A 68 7.77 -3.07 -23.25
CA GLU A 68 8.96 -3.71 -23.79
C GLU A 68 9.63 -4.54 -22.68
N PRO A 69 10.01 -5.81 -22.96
CA PRO A 69 10.70 -6.61 -21.97
C PRO A 69 12.06 -5.97 -21.67
N PHE A 70 12.37 -5.80 -20.39
CA PHE A 70 13.67 -5.29 -19.97
C PHE A 70 14.81 -6.11 -20.55
N THR A 71 15.85 -5.42 -21.02
CA THR A 71 17.10 -6.07 -21.42
C THR A 71 17.75 -6.77 -20.22
N GLU A 72 18.60 -7.76 -20.45
CA GLU A 72 19.25 -8.51 -19.34
C GLU A 72 20.08 -7.59 -18.43
N GLU A 73 20.73 -6.57 -19.01
CA GLU A 73 21.49 -5.57 -18.25
C GLU A 73 20.59 -4.72 -17.35
N GLU A 74 19.44 -4.29 -17.84
CA GLU A 74 18.46 -3.52 -17.05
C GLU A 74 17.87 -4.37 -15.93
N GLN A 75 17.55 -5.65 -16.22
CA GLN A 75 17.06 -6.58 -15.19
C GLN A 75 18.08 -6.75 -14.07
N GLN A 76 19.37 -6.89 -14.39
CA GLN A 76 20.44 -6.97 -13.38
C GLN A 76 20.52 -5.69 -12.55
N ARG A 77 20.49 -4.51 -13.18
CA ARG A 77 20.47 -3.23 -12.46
C ARG A 77 19.28 -3.10 -11.53
N PHE A 78 18.07 -3.48 -11.97
CA PHE A 78 16.89 -3.43 -11.11
C PHE A 78 16.97 -4.42 -9.95
N GLN A 79 17.55 -5.60 -10.15
CA GLN A 79 17.82 -6.54 -9.06
C GLN A 79 18.80 -5.96 -8.04
N GLU A 80 19.86 -5.29 -8.49
CA GLU A 80 20.82 -4.62 -7.60
C GLU A 80 20.17 -3.48 -6.80
N ILE A 81 19.37 -2.65 -7.48
CA ILE A 81 18.60 -1.57 -6.83
C ILE A 81 17.65 -2.16 -5.79
N GLY A 82 16.93 -3.22 -6.12
CA GLY A 82 16.00 -3.89 -5.19
C GLY A 82 16.72 -4.45 -3.97
N ARG A 83 17.87 -5.12 -4.17
CA ARG A 83 18.69 -5.64 -3.06
C ARG A 83 19.19 -4.51 -2.16
N ARG A 84 19.70 -3.43 -2.76
CA ARG A 84 20.18 -2.25 -2.01
C ARG A 84 19.06 -1.56 -1.24
N PHE A 85 17.90 -1.38 -1.87
CA PHE A 85 16.73 -0.80 -1.24
C PHE A 85 16.29 -1.62 -0.02
N ASN A 86 16.22 -2.95 -0.16
CA ASN A 86 15.86 -3.83 0.95
C ASN A 86 16.87 -3.73 2.09
N ALA A 87 18.16 -3.80 1.79
CA ALA A 87 19.22 -3.67 2.79
C ALA A 87 19.12 -2.33 3.55
N MET A 88 18.99 -1.22 2.83
CA MET A 88 18.89 0.11 3.44
C MET A 88 17.61 0.29 4.25
N THR A 89 16.49 -0.27 3.78
CA THR A 89 15.21 -0.23 4.50
C THR A 89 15.28 -1.02 5.81
N SER A 90 15.90 -2.20 5.80
CA SER A 90 16.16 -2.97 7.01
C SER A 90 17.07 -2.23 7.99
N VAL A 91 18.14 -1.59 7.52
CA VAL A 91 19.01 -0.76 8.38
C VAL A 91 18.23 0.37 9.04
N ARG A 92 17.41 1.10 8.26
CA ARG A 92 16.55 2.18 8.80
C ARG A 92 15.58 1.66 9.85
N HIS A 93 14.94 0.52 9.59
CA HIS A 93 14.02 -0.12 10.53
C HIS A 93 14.73 -0.51 11.83
N ASN A 94 15.89 -1.14 11.74
CA ASN A 94 16.66 -1.56 12.92
C ASN A 94 17.11 -0.36 13.75
N HIS A 95 17.53 0.74 13.11
CA HIS A 95 17.88 1.97 13.81
C HIS A 95 16.67 2.55 14.56
N PHE A 96 15.51 2.60 13.90
CA PHE A 96 14.27 3.07 14.53
C PHE A 96 13.86 2.20 15.71
N MET A 97 13.92 0.87 15.58
CA MET A 97 13.57 -0.05 16.67
C MET A 97 14.54 0.06 17.85
N ARG A 98 15.84 0.23 17.58
CA ARG A 98 16.83 0.47 18.63
C ARG A 98 16.55 1.76 19.41
N ASP A 99 16.23 2.83 18.69
CA ASP A 99 15.90 4.12 19.31
C ASP A 99 14.63 4.01 20.17
N LEU A 100 13.58 3.36 19.66
CA LEU A 100 12.36 3.10 20.44
C LEU A 100 12.64 2.28 21.70
N GLN A 101 13.40 1.19 21.58
CA GLN A 101 13.74 0.35 22.73
C GLN A 101 14.52 1.15 23.78
N THR A 102 15.48 1.96 23.34
CA THR A 102 16.27 2.82 24.25
C THR A 102 15.35 3.80 24.99
N LYS A 103 14.37 4.39 24.31
CA LYS A 103 13.39 5.28 24.94
C LYS A 103 12.49 4.56 25.94
N ILE A 104 12.09 3.32 25.65
CA ILE A 104 11.31 2.49 26.56
C ILE A 104 12.13 2.14 27.80
N ASP A 105 13.37 1.70 27.62
CA ASP A 105 14.26 1.32 28.73
C ASP A 105 14.51 2.53 29.65
N LEU A 106 14.84 3.69 29.07
CA LEU A 106 15.02 4.94 29.82
C LEU A 106 13.73 5.39 30.53
N LYS A 107 12.54 5.18 29.93
CA LYS A 107 11.26 5.48 30.59
C LYS A 107 11.08 4.63 31.85
N TRP A 108 11.36 3.34 31.76
CA TRP A 108 11.25 2.43 32.91
C TRP A 108 12.29 2.74 34.00
N GLU A 109 13.52 3.03 33.61
CA GLU A 109 14.55 3.48 34.55
C GLU A 109 14.14 4.75 35.28
N ALA A 110 13.57 5.72 34.56
CA ALA A 110 13.08 6.96 35.15
C ALA A 110 11.91 6.74 36.13
N ILE A 111 10.93 5.90 35.77
CA ILE A 111 9.80 5.58 36.66
C ILE A 111 10.32 4.89 37.94
N ASN A 112 11.24 3.93 37.81
CA ASN A 112 11.81 3.23 38.96
C ASN A 112 12.66 4.14 39.86
N ALA A 113 13.21 5.23 39.31
CA ALA A 113 13.96 6.21 40.08
C ALA A 113 13.05 7.19 40.87
N LEU A 114 11.75 7.24 40.58
CA LEU A 114 10.80 8.09 41.31
C LEU A 114 10.51 7.54 42.72
N PRO A 115 10.15 8.40 43.68
CA PRO A 115 9.59 7.96 44.96
C PRO A 115 8.30 7.14 44.76
N VAL A 116 8.08 6.14 45.63
CA VAL A 116 6.95 5.19 45.53
C VAL A 116 5.58 5.87 45.42
N GLU A 117 5.41 7.02 46.08
CA GLU A 117 4.18 7.80 46.05
C GLU A 117 3.83 8.30 44.64
N LEU A 118 4.84 8.67 43.83
CA LEU A 118 4.67 9.20 42.47
C LEU A 118 4.72 8.11 41.40
N GLN A 119 5.20 6.91 41.72
CA GLN A 119 5.24 5.78 40.78
C GLN A 119 3.83 5.33 40.38
N ALA A 120 2.88 5.38 41.31
CA ALA A 120 1.51 4.97 41.05
C ALA A 120 0.82 5.86 40.00
N GLU A 121 0.99 7.19 40.12
CA GLU A 121 0.48 8.16 39.15
C GLU A 121 1.19 8.05 37.80
N ALA A 122 2.51 7.83 37.79
CA ALA A 122 3.28 7.70 36.55
C ALA A 122 2.94 6.44 35.73
N LEU A 123 2.27 5.44 36.33
CA LEU A 123 1.81 4.22 35.67
C LEU A 123 0.39 4.32 35.11
N GLU A 124 -0.33 5.39 35.42
CA GLU A 124 -1.67 5.65 34.88
C GLU A 124 -1.59 5.94 33.37
N GLU A 125 -2.56 5.46 32.60
CA GLU A 125 -2.63 5.71 31.17
C GLU A 125 -3.13 7.14 30.91
N ASP A 126 -2.39 7.91 30.12
CA ASP A 126 -2.78 9.27 29.72
C ASP A 126 -3.68 9.22 28.49
N ASP A 127 -4.98 9.44 28.70
CA ASP A 127 -6.01 9.51 27.67
C ASP A 127 -6.15 10.90 27.02
N ALA A 128 -5.27 11.86 27.34
CA ALA A 128 -5.29 13.18 26.72
C ALA A 128 -5.18 13.08 25.19
N ALA A 129 -6.06 13.82 24.49
CA ALA A 129 -6.02 13.89 23.05
C ALA A 129 -4.70 14.50 22.56
N ILE A 130 -4.23 14.05 21.39
CA ILE A 130 -3.07 14.66 20.73
C ILE A 130 -3.44 16.11 20.38
N PRO A 131 -2.61 17.10 20.71
CA PRO A 131 -2.90 18.51 20.41
C PRO A 131 -3.19 18.74 18.93
N GLU A 132 -4.29 19.44 18.63
CA GLU A 132 -4.75 19.68 17.25
C GLU A 132 -3.79 20.59 16.47
N GLU A 133 -3.03 21.43 17.17
CA GLU A 133 -1.98 22.29 16.62
C GLU A 133 -0.81 21.51 16.01
N ARG A 134 -0.68 20.20 16.33
CA ARG A 134 0.40 19.36 15.79
C ARG A 134 0.17 19.06 14.31
N GLY A 135 0.67 19.94 13.45
CA GLY A 135 0.64 19.77 12.01
C GLY A 135 1.49 18.60 11.49
N PHE A 136 1.06 18.02 10.37
CA PHE A 136 1.88 17.08 9.60
C PHE A 136 3.01 17.81 8.86
N PRO A 137 4.21 17.22 8.78
CA PRO A 137 5.30 17.81 8.02
C PRO A 137 4.92 17.90 6.53
N THR A 138 4.96 19.11 5.97
CA THR A 138 4.74 19.38 4.56
C THR A 138 6.07 19.51 3.82
N TRP A 139 6.08 19.23 2.51
CA TRP A 139 7.28 19.34 1.69
C TRP A 139 7.82 20.77 1.64
N THR A 140 6.92 21.75 1.55
CA THR A 140 7.21 23.18 1.63
C THR A 140 6.62 23.74 2.93
N PRO A 141 7.36 24.56 3.69
CA PRO A 141 6.83 25.16 4.91
C PRO A 141 5.60 26.04 4.58
N PRO A 142 4.62 26.14 5.49
CA PRO A 142 3.48 27.03 5.32
C PRO A 142 3.94 28.50 5.34
N ILE A 143 3.12 29.36 4.75
CA ILE A 143 3.34 30.81 4.81
C ILE A 143 3.10 31.26 6.25
N GLU A 144 4.01 32.06 6.80
CA GLU A 144 3.89 32.62 8.16
C GLU A 144 2.56 33.38 8.31
N GLY A 145 1.82 33.10 9.38
CA GLY A 145 0.50 33.69 9.66
C GLY A 145 -0.67 33.13 8.84
N PHE A 146 -0.45 32.17 7.94
CA PHE A 146 -1.53 31.51 7.19
C PHE A 146 -1.94 30.20 7.86
N TYR A 147 -2.83 30.29 8.85
CA TYR A 147 -3.44 29.13 9.49
C TYR A 147 -4.64 28.64 8.67
N ARG A 148 -4.82 27.32 8.59
CA ARG A 148 -6.02 26.75 7.93
C ARG A 148 -7.21 27.06 8.82
N TYR A 149 -8.09 27.95 8.36
CA TYR A 149 -9.37 28.24 9.00
C TYR A 149 -10.25 26.98 8.94
N THR A 150 -10.25 26.16 10.00
CA THR A 150 -11.37 25.27 10.29
C THR A 150 -12.53 26.17 10.73
N GLY A 151 -13.75 25.90 10.26
CA GLY A 151 -14.86 26.85 10.18
C GLY A 151 -15.50 27.30 11.51
N ASP A 152 -14.74 27.28 12.59
CA ASP A 152 -15.18 27.53 13.96
C ASP A 152 -14.42 28.80 14.33
N GLY A 153 -15.07 29.96 14.17
CA GLY A 153 -14.46 31.28 14.19
C GLY A 153 -13.93 31.75 15.55
N GLU A 154 -13.17 30.92 16.25
CA GLU A 154 -12.43 31.28 17.44
C GLU A 154 -10.95 31.28 17.08
N VAL A 155 -10.44 32.50 16.86
CA VAL A 155 -9.01 32.77 16.80
C VAL A 155 -8.56 32.88 18.25
N GLU A 156 -8.09 31.79 18.83
CA GLU A 156 -7.35 31.87 20.09
C GLU A 156 -5.86 32.14 19.80
N GLU A 157 -5.31 33.13 20.52
CA GLU A 157 -3.99 33.76 20.33
C GLU A 157 -2.79 32.87 20.66
#